data_AF-A0A842TZF2-F1
#
_entry.id   AF-A0A842TZF2-F1
#
_cell.length_a   1.000
_cell.length_b   1.000
_cell.length_c   1.000
_cell.angle_alpha   90.00
_cell.angle_beta   90.00
_cell.angle_gamma   90.00
#
_symmetry.space_group_name_H-M   'P 1'
#
loop_
_entity.id
_entity.type
_entity.pdbx_description
1 polymer ?
#
loop_
_entity_poly.entity_id
_entity_poly.type
_entity_poly.pdbx_seq_one_letter_code
_entity_poly.pdbx_strand_id
1 'polypeptide(L)'
;MPYKFETDKIKLPKGKDRRVKLTEEERVKIKKLYGKISQRKLARAFHVSRRLIQFIGDPDKYKQDLQRRAERGGSAIYYDREKHTKAMRKHRRYKQKIMNK
;
A
#
# COMPACT_ATOMS: atom_id res chain seq x y z
N MET A 1 20.45 -18.13 -1.84
CA MET A 1 19.92 -18.37 -0.48
C MET A 1 18.92 -17.29 -0.11
N PRO A 2 17.80 -17.63 0.56
CA PRO A 2 16.88 -16.63 1.11
C PRO A 2 17.60 -15.79 2.18
N TYR A 3 17.16 -14.54 2.37
CA TYR A 3 17.71 -13.70 3.43
C TYR A 3 17.15 -14.11 4.80
N LYS A 4 17.88 -13.86 5.88
CA LYS A 4 17.48 -14.21 7.26
C LYS A 4 16.10 -13.67 7.66
N PHE A 5 15.72 -12.48 7.19
CA PHE A 5 14.39 -11.93 7.47
C PHE A 5 13.24 -12.68 6.76
N GLU A 6 13.53 -13.46 5.72
CA GLU A 6 12.53 -14.28 5.03
C GLU A 6 12.24 -15.57 5.78
N THR A 7 13.27 -16.19 6.37
CA THR A 7 13.14 -17.41 7.19
C THR A 7 12.49 -17.08 8.53
N ASP A 8 13.00 -16.05 9.20
CA ASP A 8 12.61 -15.69 10.57
C ASP A 8 11.33 -14.82 10.59
N LYS A 9 10.76 -14.52 9.41
CA LYS A 9 9.56 -13.70 9.21
C LYS A 9 9.63 -12.32 9.89
N ILE A 10 10.83 -11.74 9.95
CA ILE A 10 11.07 -10.45 10.61
C ILE A 10 10.41 -9.33 9.80
N LYS A 11 9.60 -8.52 10.48
CA LYS A 11 8.90 -7.36 9.89
C LYS A 11 9.83 -6.15 9.85
N LEU A 12 9.68 -5.33 8.80
CA LEU A 12 10.37 -4.05 8.73
C LEU A 12 9.95 -3.15 9.91
N PRO A 13 10.86 -2.32 10.42
CA PRO A 13 10.51 -1.33 11.43
C PRO A 13 9.44 -0.35 10.91
N LYS A 14 8.64 0.21 11.82
CA LYS A 14 7.58 1.19 11.50
C LYS A 14 8.17 2.34 10.68
N GLY A 15 7.45 2.77 9.64
CA GLY A 15 7.87 3.87 8.75
C GLY A 15 8.89 3.52 7.67
N LYS A 16 9.54 2.33 7.70
CA LYS A 16 10.44 1.89 6.61
C LYS A 16 9.73 1.06 5.54
N ASP A 17 8.45 0.73 5.69
CA ASP A 17 7.70 0.04 4.64
C ASP A 17 7.23 1.04 3.57
N ARG A 18 7.92 1.06 2.41
CA ARG A 18 7.62 1.93 1.26
C ARG A 18 6.23 1.75 0.66
N ARG A 19 5.55 0.64 0.99
CA ARG A 19 4.17 0.35 0.54
C ARG A 19 3.14 1.15 1.33
N VAL A 20 3.44 1.49 2.58
CA VAL A 20 2.55 2.25 3.46
C VAL A 20 2.79 3.74 3.19
N LYS A 21 1.76 4.44 2.73
CA LYS A 21 1.84 5.88 2.36
C LYS A 21 1.32 6.83 3.43
N LEU A 22 0.53 6.33 4.37
CA LEU A 22 -0.09 7.11 5.42
C LEU A 22 0.20 6.47 6.77
N THR A 23 0.48 7.30 7.76
CA THR A 23 0.49 6.89 9.15
C THR A 23 -0.94 6.67 9.65
N GLU A 24 -1.07 5.97 10.77
CA GLU A 24 -2.37 5.67 11.36
C GLU A 24 -3.11 6.95 11.78
N GLU A 25 -2.37 7.93 12.30
CA GLU A 25 -2.88 9.25 12.66
C GLU A 25 -3.39 10.02 11.45
N GLU A 26 -2.66 9.99 10.33
CA GLU A 26 -3.10 10.62 9.08
C GLU A 26 -4.39 10.00 8.56
N ARG A 27 -4.53 8.67 8.66
CA ARG A 27 -5.78 7.99 8.27
C ARG A 27 -6.96 8.44 9.11
N VAL A 28 -6.77 8.62 10.42
CA VAL A 28 -7.81 9.15 11.32
C VAL A 28 -8.16 10.60 10.96
N LYS A 29 -7.16 11.44 10.69
CA LYS A 29 -7.37 12.83 10.25
C LYS A 29 -8.15 12.89 8.94
N ILE A 30 -7.78 12.08 7.94
CA ILE A 30 -8.50 11.99 6.66
C ILE A 30 -9.95 11.58 6.87
N LYS A 31 -10.22 10.57 7.72
CA LYS A 31 -11.58 10.12 8.01
C LYS A 31 -12.43 11.21 8.66
N LYS A 32 -11.85 12.00 9.59
CA LYS A 32 -12.53 13.14 10.24
C LYS A 32 -12.83 14.30 9.28
N LEU A 33 -11.97 14.54 8.30
CA LEU A 33 -12.10 15.64 7.33
C LEU A 33 -12.87 15.24 6.07
N TYR A 34 -13.12 13.96 5.86
CA TYR A 34 -13.88 13.45 4.73
C TYR A 34 -15.32 14.00 4.78
N GLY A 35 -15.80 14.55 3.67
CA GLY A 35 -17.10 15.23 3.57
C GLY A 35 -17.06 16.72 3.95
N LYS A 36 -16.11 17.15 4.80
CA LYS A 36 -15.91 18.57 5.15
C LYS A 36 -15.01 19.30 4.16
N ILE A 37 -14.04 18.59 3.60
CA ILE A 37 -13.08 19.11 2.61
C ILE A 37 -13.17 18.28 1.34
N SER A 38 -12.93 18.92 0.19
CA SER A 38 -12.88 18.22 -1.09
C SER A 38 -11.78 17.13 -1.11
N GLN A 39 -12.10 15.98 -1.70
CA GLN A 39 -11.17 14.84 -1.79
C GLN A 39 -9.87 15.20 -2.53
N ARG A 40 -9.94 16.11 -3.52
CA ARG A 40 -8.76 16.59 -4.26
C ARG A 40 -7.84 17.43 -3.36
N LYS A 41 -8.39 18.27 -2.48
CA LYS A 41 -7.61 19.06 -1.53
C LYS A 41 -6.93 18.14 -0.50
N LEU A 42 -7.63 17.14 0.03
CA LEU A 42 -7.04 16.13 0.91
C LEU A 42 -5.91 15.34 0.22
N ALA A 43 -6.13 14.90 -1.03
CA ALA A 43 -5.12 14.17 -1.79
C ALA A 43 -3.82 14.98 -1.99
N ARG A 44 -3.94 16.29 -2.28
CA ARG A 44 -2.78 17.19 -2.40
C ARG A 44 -2.08 17.40 -1.06
N ALA A 45 -2.84 17.61 0.02
CA ALA A 45 -2.29 17.87 1.35
C ALA A 45 -1.49 16.68 1.91
N PHE A 46 -1.95 15.45 1.65
CA PHE A 46 -1.28 14.23 2.12
C PHE A 46 -0.39 13.57 1.06
N HIS A 47 -0.21 14.19 -0.11
CA HIS A 47 0.57 13.65 -1.24
C HIS A 47 0.19 12.20 -1.64
N VAL A 48 -1.10 11.88 -1.59
CA VAL A 48 -1.63 10.55 -1.92
C VAL A 48 -2.65 10.62 -3.06
N SER A 49 -2.99 9.47 -3.63
CA SER A 49 -4.00 9.41 -4.67
C SER A 49 -5.39 9.74 -4.10
N ARG A 50 -6.21 10.41 -4.92
CA ARG A 50 -7.63 10.69 -4.58
C ARG A 50 -8.40 9.40 -4.25
N ARG A 51 -8.09 8.30 -4.93
CA ARG A 51 -8.75 7.00 -4.71
C ARG A 51 -8.46 6.46 -3.31
N LEU A 52 -7.24 6.65 -2.79
CA LEU A 52 -6.89 6.25 -1.42
C LEU A 52 -7.71 7.05 -0.39
N ILE A 53 -7.87 8.35 -0.58
CA ILE A 53 -8.73 9.19 0.27
C ILE A 53 -10.17 8.68 0.27
N GLN A 54 -10.69 8.35 -0.92
CA GLN A 54 -12.04 7.80 -1.06
C GLN A 54 -12.22 6.47 -0.30
N PHE A 55 -11.25 5.56 -0.39
CA PHE A 55 -11.30 4.29 0.34
C PHE A 55 -11.22 4.45 1.86
N ILE A 56 -10.53 5.48 2.35
CA ILE A 56 -10.45 5.75 3.79
C ILE A 56 -11.76 6.37 4.30
N GLY A 57 -12.33 7.30 3.54
CA GLY A 57 -13.57 7.98 3.92
C GLY A 57 -14.84 7.16 3.72
N ASP A 58 -14.86 6.30 2.72
CA ASP A 58 -16.01 5.46 2.34
C ASP A 58 -15.53 3.98 2.17
N PRO A 59 -15.58 3.19 3.26
CA PRO A 59 -15.14 1.80 3.25
C PRO A 59 -15.96 0.90 2.32
N ASP A 60 -17.22 1.24 2.03
CA ASP A 60 -18.06 0.39 1.19
C ASP A 60 -17.66 0.50 -0.27
N LYS A 61 -17.21 1.68 -0.72
CA LYS A 61 -16.54 1.80 -2.03
C LYS A 61 -15.27 0.99 -2.13
N TYR A 62 -14.54 0.81 -1.03
CA TYR A 62 -13.37 -0.07 -1.00
C TYR A 62 -13.76 -1.53 -1.14
N LYS A 63 -14.79 -2.00 -0.40
CA LYS A 63 -15.31 -3.37 -0.51
C LYS A 63 -15.81 -3.68 -1.94
N GLN A 64 -16.59 -2.79 -2.54
CA GLN A 64 -17.07 -2.95 -3.91
C GLN A 64 -15.93 -2.99 -4.94
N ASP A 65 -14.86 -2.22 -4.71
CA ASP A 65 -13.67 -2.26 -5.57
C ASP A 65 -12.95 -3.61 -5.47
N LEU A 66 -12.80 -4.15 -4.27
CA LEU A 66 -12.24 -5.48 -4.06
C LEU A 66 -13.07 -6.57 -4.73
N GLN A 67 -14.40 -6.50 -4.62
CA GLN A 67 -15.29 -7.45 -5.27
C GLN A 67 -15.16 -7.40 -6.79
N ARG A 68 -15.26 -6.22 -7.41
CA ARG A 68 -15.07 -6.05 -8.86
C ARG A 68 -13.68 -6.49 -9.32
N ARG A 69 -12.66 -6.29 -8.49
CA ARG A 69 -11.30 -6.77 -8.78
C ARG A 69 -11.26 -8.29 -8.79
N ALA A 70 -11.92 -8.97 -7.84
CA ALA A 70 -12.00 -10.42 -7.82
C ALA A 70 -12.73 -10.97 -9.05
N GLU A 71 -13.89 -10.39 -9.40
CA GLU A 71 -14.70 -10.77 -10.57
C GLU A 71 -13.92 -10.69 -11.89
N ARG A 72 -13.03 -9.70 -12.04
CA ARG A 72 -12.22 -9.54 -13.25
C ARG A 72 -11.06 -10.54 -13.37
N GLY A 73 -10.73 -11.30 -12.32
CA GLY A 73 -9.54 -12.16 -12.27
C GLY A 73 -8.35 -11.55 -11.52
N GLY A 74 -8.57 -10.45 -10.80
CA GLY A 74 -7.61 -9.87 -9.87
C GLY A 74 -6.32 -9.37 -10.53
N SER A 75 -5.18 -9.65 -9.88
CA SER A 75 -3.86 -9.33 -10.44
C SER A 75 -3.32 -10.39 -11.40
N ALA A 76 -4.00 -11.53 -11.54
CA ALA A 76 -3.54 -12.61 -12.42
C ALA A 76 -3.62 -12.20 -13.90
N ILE A 77 -4.59 -11.35 -14.26
CA ILE A 77 -4.79 -10.80 -15.61
C ILE A 77 -3.52 -10.13 -16.17
N TYR A 78 -2.76 -9.47 -15.30
CA TYR A 78 -1.55 -8.71 -15.66
C TYR A 78 -0.28 -9.37 -15.13
N TYR A 79 -0.34 -10.65 -14.78
CA TYR A 79 0.79 -11.34 -14.19
C TYR A 79 1.85 -11.63 -15.25
N ASP A 80 3.03 -11.05 -15.04
CA ASP A 80 4.24 -11.33 -15.79
C ASP A 80 5.29 -11.87 -14.81
N ARG A 81 5.73 -13.10 -15.06
CA ARG A 81 6.68 -13.83 -14.22
C ARG A 81 8.01 -13.09 -14.08
N GLU A 82 8.54 -12.53 -15.16
CA GLU A 82 9.82 -11.82 -15.13
C GLU A 82 9.72 -10.51 -14.36
N LYS A 83 8.68 -9.72 -14.65
CA LYS A 83 8.44 -8.44 -13.98
C LYS A 83 8.24 -8.65 -12.49
N HIS A 84 7.48 -9.68 -12.12
CA HIS A 84 7.28 -10.07 -10.73
C HIS A 84 8.61 -10.48 -10.06
N THR A 85 9.41 -11.32 -10.74
CA THR A 85 10.71 -11.76 -10.22
C THR A 85 11.67 -10.58 -10.00
N LYS A 86 11.76 -9.67 -10.95
CA LYS A 86 12.56 -8.42 -10.87
C LYS A 86 12.09 -7.55 -9.70
N ALA A 87 10.77 -7.34 -9.56
CA ALA A 87 10.17 -6.56 -8.48
C ALA A 87 10.45 -7.18 -7.09
N MET A 88 10.26 -8.49 -6.94
CA MET A 88 10.53 -9.21 -5.70
C MET A 88 12.01 -9.15 -5.31
N ARG A 89 12.93 -9.29 -6.28
CA ARG A 89 14.36 -9.14 -6.03
C ARG A 89 14.70 -7.74 -5.50
N LYS A 90 14.13 -6.68 -6.08
CA LYS A 90 14.32 -5.29 -5.62
C LYS A 90 13.74 -5.08 -4.23
N HIS A 91 12.58 -5.69 -3.93
CA HIS A 91 11.96 -5.63 -2.60
C HIS A 91 12.83 -6.29 -1.53
N ARG A 92 13.33 -7.50 -1.79
CA ARG A 92 14.22 -8.23 -0.88
C ARG A 92 15.52 -7.49 -0.62
N ARG A 93 16.18 -6.98 -1.67
CA ARG A 93 17.41 -6.17 -1.54
C ARG A 93 17.20 -4.93 -0.67
N TYR A 94 16.06 -4.25 -0.83
CA TYR A 94 15.72 -3.10 0.01
C TYR A 94 15.56 -3.50 1.47
N LYS A 95 14.82 -4.58 1.75
CA LYS A 95 14.68 -5.10 3.11
C LYS A 95 16.03 -5.44 3.72
N GLN A 96 16.88 -6.17 3.00
CA GLN A 96 18.22 -6.50 3.47
C GLN A 96 19.03 -5.24 3.81
N LYS A 97 19.00 -4.21 2.95
CA LYS A 97 19.71 -2.94 3.19
C LYS A 97 19.21 -2.23 4.45
N ILE A 98 17.92 -2.29 4.75
CA ILE A 98 17.35 -1.68 5.95
C ILE A 98 17.67 -2.49 7.21
N MET A 99 17.74 -3.82 7.12
CA MET A 99 18.02 -4.69 8.28
C MET A 99 19.51 -4.80 8.62
N ASN A 100 20.38 -4.63 7.62
CA ASN A 100 21.84 -4.64 7.81
C ASN A 100 22.42 -3.25 8.12
N LYS A 101 21.58 -2.24 8.26
CA LYS A 101 21.97 -0.88 8.65
C LYS A 101 21.53 -0.64 10.10
#